data_AF-A0A7Y4IQA4-F1
#
_entry.id   AF-A0A7Y4IQA4-F1
#
_cell.length_a   1.000
_cell.length_b   1.000
_cell.length_c   1.000
_cell.angle_alpha   90.00
_cell.angle_beta   90.00
_cell.angle_gamma   90.00
#
_symmetry.space_group_name_H-M   'P 1'
#
loop_
_entity.id
_entity.type
_entity.pdbx_description
1 polymer ?
#
loop_
_entity_poly.entity_id
_entity_poly.type
_entity_poly.pdbx_seq_one_letter_code
_entity_poly.pdbx_strand_id
1 'polypeptide(L)'
;MTRNHGVSTLTALFLLTGCEGALPEQSPADIDMEVLRQEAKETGLDLSVVDLSASCAATALTLSAAIKNERPTGIGNSTAAVYAGTPGAGGVRLGTISVPWLVGGESFPFSLSYTVPEGTTKVVVVADEDGTYPEDDEDNNFASIDFEIPCATNQQPVASCQSVTVPADAACQGSASIDNGSFDPDGFPGPFSVAQSPAGPYGLGTTSAQLLVSDGAATSTCSANVTVVDVSAPTPGANRGLVIQPVLGSDYVLVPLSDCAMPAVDNCGGELGLEASASIIRVTSDESNDALSLLRLLACDDIKLTPDRKSAMVRAEAALLGNGRVYNFTYSVKDVSGNSAIGTCNVKVPALLASPAIDSGVVYCQGDDCPSGSRFPGLLCSLL
;
A
#
# COMPACT_ATOMS: atom_id res chain seq x y z
N MET A 1 -50.69 -38.33 -8.31
CA MET A 1 -51.36 -38.90 -7.11
C MET A 1 -50.96 -38.01 -5.94
N THR A 2 -51.82 -37.10 -5.47
CA THR A 2 -52.86 -37.29 -4.41
C THR A 2 -52.26 -37.45 -3.00
N ARG A 3 -52.71 -36.76 -1.95
CA ARG A 3 -53.93 -35.93 -1.76
C ARG A 3 -53.84 -35.05 -0.47
N ASN A 4 -54.62 -33.96 -0.42
CA ASN A 4 -55.53 -33.44 0.66
C ASN A 4 -55.21 -33.64 2.17
N HIS A 5 -55.69 -32.86 3.16
CA HIS A 5 -56.50 -31.61 3.34
C HIS A 5 -56.31 -31.21 4.85
N GLY A 6 -56.82 -30.11 5.43
CA GLY A 6 -57.74 -29.03 5.03
C GLY A 6 -57.56 -27.82 5.99
N VAL A 7 -58.06 -26.61 5.72
CA VAL A 7 -59.47 -26.16 5.68
C VAL A 7 -60.16 -26.13 7.05
N SER A 8 -60.48 -24.92 7.52
CA SER A 8 -61.75 -24.62 8.19
C SER A 8 -62.12 -23.15 7.95
N THR A 9 -63.41 -22.86 7.83
CA THR A 9 -63.99 -21.53 7.59
C THR A 9 -65.09 -21.26 8.61
N LEU A 10 -65.46 -19.99 8.84
CA LEU A 10 -66.71 -19.67 9.53
C LEU A 10 -67.31 -18.35 9.03
N THR A 11 -68.62 -18.36 8.76
CA THR A 11 -69.37 -17.23 8.18
C THR A 11 -70.81 -17.21 8.70
N ALA A 12 -71.21 -16.09 9.33
CA ALA A 12 -72.59 -15.62 9.49
C ALA A 12 -72.51 -14.12 9.85
N LEU A 13 -73.19 -13.15 9.22
CA LEU A 13 -74.54 -13.05 8.62
C LEU A 13 -75.68 -12.93 9.63
N PHE A 14 -76.20 -11.70 9.79
CA PHE A 14 -77.62 -11.43 9.97
C PHE A 14 -77.98 -10.05 9.38
N LEU A 15 -79.20 -9.92 8.86
CA LEU A 15 -79.80 -8.68 8.33
C LEU A 15 -80.91 -8.20 9.28
N LEU A 16 -81.29 -6.92 9.18
CA LEU A 16 -82.70 -6.52 9.11
C LEU A 16 -82.89 -5.04 8.70
N THR A 17 -83.93 -4.78 7.91
CA THR A 17 -84.55 -3.48 7.62
C THR A 17 -85.45 -3.04 8.80
N GLY A 18 -85.87 -1.78 9.00
CA GLY A 18 -85.86 -0.57 8.17
C GLY A 18 -87.29 0.04 8.13
N CYS A 19 -87.47 1.36 8.22
CA CYS A 19 -88.79 2.01 8.09
C CYS A 19 -88.70 3.53 7.80
N GLU A 20 -89.72 4.06 7.12
CA GLU A 20 -89.81 5.45 6.63
C GLU A 20 -91.01 6.19 7.25
N GLY A 21 -90.97 7.52 7.35
CA GLY A 21 -92.11 8.35 7.80
C GLY A 21 -91.75 9.84 7.93
N ALA A 22 -92.68 10.76 7.61
CA ALA A 22 -92.34 12.17 7.39
C ALA A 22 -93.44 13.19 7.78
N LEU A 23 -92.99 14.33 8.34
CA LEU A 23 -93.55 15.71 8.28
C LEU A 23 -95.01 15.99 8.76
N PRO A 24 -95.41 17.26 9.03
CA PRO A 24 -94.67 18.54 9.02
C PRO A 24 -94.45 19.06 10.47
N GLU A 25 -94.61 20.32 10.96
CA GLU A 25 -95.05 21.64 10.45
C GLU A 25 -94.61 22.79 11.40
N GLN A 26 -94.89 24.05 11.01
CA GLN A 26 -94.97 25.30 11.81
C GLN A 26 -93.70 25.90 12.48
N SER A 27 -93.32 27.10 11.99
CA SER A 27 -92.66 28.15 12.77
C SER A 27 -93.72 29.11 13.36
N PRO A 28 -93.40 29.94 14.38
CA PRO A 28 -92.84 31.27 14.06
C PRO A 28 -91.90 31.91 15.12
N ALA A 29 -91.35 33.06 14.72
CA ALA A 29 -90.84 34.18 15.52
C ALA A 29 -89.45 34.09 16.18
N ASP A 30 -88.68 35.18 15.99
CA ASP A 30 -87.39 35.44 16.60
C ASP A 30 -87.48 35.70 18.11
N ILE A 31 -86.50 35.21 18.86
CA ILE A 31 -85.92 35.93 20.00
C ILE A 31 -84.40 35.87 19.85
N ASP A 32 -83.75 37.01 20.10
CA ASP A 32 -82.31 37.21 19.93
C ASP A 32 -81.49 36.27 20.84
N MET A 33 -80.43 35.67 20.30
CA MET A 33 -79.57 34.72 21.01
C MET A 33 -78.17 35.32 21.17
N GLU A 34 -78.03 36.17 22.18
CA GLU A 34 -76.81 36.92 22.43
C GLU A 34 -75.62 35.99 22.73
N VAL A 35 -74.50 36.35 22.12
CA VAL A 35 -73.27 35.56 21.97
C VAL A 35 -72.72 35.01 23.29
N LEU A 36 -72.56 33.69 23.36
CA LEU A 36 -71.53 33.02 24.16
C LEU A 36 -70.63 32.16 23.27
N ARG A 37 -69.95 32.82 22.33
CA ARG A 37 -68.65 32.32 21.88
C ARG A 37 -67.66 32.68 22.97
N GLN A 38 -67.10 31.67 23.62
CA GLN A 38 -65.95 31.87 24.49
C GLN A 38 -64.75 32.15 23.58
N GLU A 39 -64.28 33.39 23.57
CA GLU A 39 -63.17 33.83 22.75
C GLU A 39 -61.92 32.99 23.09
N ALA A 40 -61.26 32.45 22.07
CA ALA A 40 -59.90 31.97 22.22
C ALA A 40 -59.07 33.19 22.64
N LYS A 41 -58.31 33.05 23.72
CA LYS A 41 -57.57 34.17 24.31
C LYS A 41 -56.30 34.41 23.50
N GLU A 42 -56.45 35.02 22.33
CA GLU A 42 -55.35 35.53 21.51
C GLU A 42 -54.42 36.35 22.41
N THR A 43 -53.20 35.85 22.55
CA THR A 43 -52.09 36.45 23.31
C THR A 43 -51.34 37.45 22.43
N GLY A 44 -51.35 37.22 21.12
CA GLY A 44 -50.57 37.96 20.15
C GLY A 44 -49.08 37.61 20.20
N LEU A 45 -48.70 36.46 20.77
CA LEU A 45 -47.34 35.91 20.84
C LEU A 45 -47.30 34.58 20.06
N ASP A 46 -46.20 34.30 19.35
CA ASP A 46 -46.05 33.12 18.46
C ASP A 46 -44.56 33.00 18.05
N LEU A 47 -43.84 31.97 18.52
CA LEU A 47 -42.41 31.72 18.30
C LEU A 47 -42.14 30.45 17.46
N SER A 48 -42.12 30.62 16.14
CA SER A 48 -41.87 29.53 15.21
C SER A 48 -40.38 29.16 15.08
N VAL A 49 -40.12 27.87 14.81
CA VAL A 49 -38.78 27.41 14.38
C VAL A 49 -38.74 27.30 12.86
N VAL A 50 -37.95 28.16 12.22
CA VAL A 50 -37.85 28.26 10.76
C VAL A 50 -36.43 28.00 10.24
N ASP A 51 -36.31 27.79 8.93
CA ASP A 51 -35.04 27.60 8.20
C ASP A 51 -34.13 26.49 8.76
N LEU A 52 -34.72 25.49 9.43
CA LEU A 52 -34.00 24.36 10.02
C LEU A 52 -33.26 23.55 8.94
N SER A 53 -31.96 23.40 9.14
CA SER A 53 -31.05 22.58 8.33
C SER A 53 -30.01 21.91 9.23
N ALA A 54 -29.67 20.67 8.91
CA ALA A 54 -28.78 19.85 9.73
C ALA A 54 -27.95 18.89 8.86
N SER A 55 -26.72 18.61 9.29
CA SER A 55 -25.86 17.58 8.70
C SER A 55 -25.00 16.90 9.76
N CYS A 56 -24.71 15.61 9.57
CA CYS A 56 -23.84 14.84 10.44
C CYS A 56 -22.58 14.38 9.70
N ALA A 57 -21.44 14.42 10.38
CA ALA A 57 -20.20 13.76 9.99
C ALA A 57 -19.64 13.04 11.22
N ALA A 58 -19.57 11.70 11.19
CA ALA A 58 -19.40 10.88 12.39
C ALA A 58 -20.39 11.31 13.49
N THR A 59 -19.90 11.65 14.69
CA THR A 59 -20.69 12.18 15.82
C THR A 59 -20.90 13.70 15.77
N ALA A 60 -20.28 14.42 14.84
CA ALA A 60 -20.40 15.87 14.75
C ALA A 60 -21.65 16.27 13.95
N LEU A 61 -22.68 16.76 14.65
CA LEU A 61 -23.83 17.44 14.08
C LEU A 61 -23.47 18.92 13.84
N THR A 62 -23.70 19.41 12.63
CA THR A 62 -23.79 20.84 12.33
C THR A 62 -25.24 21.21 12.10
N LEU A 63 -25.69 22.29 12.75
CA LEU A 63 -27.08 22.75 12.77
C LEU A 63 -27.14 24.22 12.36
N SER A 64 -28.19 24.61 11.65
CA SER A 64 -28.60 26.01 11.47
C SER A 64 -30.12 26.11 11.46
N ALA A 65 -30.68 27.12 12.12
CA ALA A 65 -32.10 27.44 12.11
C ALA A 65 -32.29 28.91 12.53
N ALA A 66 -33.53 29.38 12.58
CA ALA A 66 -33.91 30.61 13.25
C ALA A 66 -35.14 30.40 14.15
N ILE A 67 -35.19 31.16 15.25
CA ILE A 67 -36.42 31.34 16.03
C ILE A 67 -37.06 32.64 15.53
N LYS A 68 -38.34 32.62 15.18
CA LYS A 68 -39.02 33.74 14.54
C LYS A 68 -40.31 34.10 15.28
N ASN A 69 -40.51 35.39 15.50
CA ASN A 69 -41.75 35.93 16.03
C ASN A 69 -42.76 36.13 14.88
N GLU A 70 -43.81 35.32 14.82
CA GLU A 70 -44.83 35.35 13.76
C GLU A 70 -45.92 36.42 13.97
N ARG A 71 -45.97 37.07 15.14
CA ARG A 71 -46.97 38.11 15.46
C ARG A 71 -46.36 39.51 15.43
N PRO A 72 -47.18 40.58 15.37
CA PRO A 72 -46.69 41.96 15.44
C PRO A 72 -46.20 42.40 16.84
N THR A 73 -46.56 41.67 17.90
CA THR A 73 -46.19 41.97 19.29
C THR A 73 -44.72 41.62 19.54
N GLY A 74 -43.96 42.47 20.22
CA GLY A 74 -42.60 42.11 20.64
C GLY A 74 -42.61 41.07 21.77
N ILE A 75 -41.80 40.02 21.62
CA ILE A 75 -41.65 38.94 22.60
C ILE A 75 -40.34 39.15 23.38
N GLY A 76 -40.36 38.81 24.66
CA GLY A 76 -39.20 38.97 25.55
C GLY A 76 -38.07 37.99 25.25
N ASN A 77 -37.05 37.98 26.11
CA ASN A 77 -36.03 36.93 26.03
C ASN A 77 -36.67 35.56 26.33
N SER A 78 -36.33 34.56 25.51
CA SER A 78 -36.82 33.18 25.56
C SER A 78 -35.62 32.22 25.51
N THR A 79 -35.87 30.91 25.51
CA THR A 79 -34.85 29.90 25.23
C THR A 79 -35.30 28.97 24.11
N ALA A 80 -34.36 28.40 23.37
CA ALA A 80 -34.63 27.31 22.44
C ALA A 80 -33.68 26.14 22.71
N ALA A 81 -34.17 24.91 22.60
CA ALA A 81 -33.40 23.71 22.90
C ALA A 81 -33.21 22.82 21.67
N VAL A 82 -32.09 22.11 21.63
CA VAL A 82 -31.76 21.14 20.57
C VAL A 82 -31.69 19.74 21.16
N TYR A 83 -32.33 18.78 20.50
CA TYR A 83 -32.39 17.38 20.91
C TYR A 83 -31.94 16.45 19.79
N ALA A 84 -31.22 15.39 20.15
CA ALA A 84 -31.10 14.16 19.35
C ALA A 84 -32.24 13.21 19.75
N GLY A 85 -33.14 12.90 18.81
CA GLY A 85 -34.41 12.21 19.09
C GLY A 85 -35.50 13.14 19.62
N THR A 86 -36.72 12.61 19.79
CA THR A 86 -37.90 13.40 20.21
C THR A 86 -37.85 13.73 21.71
N PRO A 87 -38.06 15.01 22.12
CA PRO A 87 -38.18 15.40 23.53
C PRO A 87 -39.23 14.57 24.28
N GLY A 88 -38.98 14.25 25.56
CA GLY A 88 -39.87 13.43 26.40
C GLY A 88 -39.94 11.93 26.04
N ALA A 89 -39.75 11.56 24.76
CA ALA A 89 -39.79 10.19 24.26
C ALA A 89 -38.40 9.53 24.16
N GLY A 90 -37.48 9.90 25.07
CA GLY A 90 -36.11 9.37 25.12
C GLY A 90 -35.05 10.19 24.37
N GLY A 91 -35.41 11.31 23.75
CA GLY A 91 -34.45 12.21 23.12
C GLY A 91 -33.47 12.85 24.12
N VAL A 92 -32.23 13.05 23.68
CA VAL A 92 -31.12 13.62 24.46
C VAL A 92 -30.92 15.09 24.10
N ARG A 93 -31.05 15.97 25.10
CA ARG A 93 -30.83 17.43 24.95
C ARG A 93 -29.34 17.72 24.71
N LEU A 94 -29.01 18.22 23.53
CA LEU A 94 -27.64 18.53 23.08
C LEU A 94 -27.17 19.91 23.58
N GLY A 95 -28.10 20.84 23.75
CA GLY A 95 -27.83 22.17 24.29
C GLY A 95 -29.03 23.10 24.19
N THR A 96 -28.80 24.37 24.54
CA THR A 96 -29.83 25.42 24.54
C THR A 96 -29.25 26.76 24.10
N ILE A 97 -30.01 27.48 23.30
CA ILE A 97 -29.78 28.82 22.77
C ILE A 97 -30.55 29.82 23.63
N SER A 98 -29.90 30.90 24.05
CA SER A 98 -30.61 32.08 24.60
C SER A 98 -31.17 32.89 23.44
N VAL A 99 -32.49 33.03 23.36
CA VAL A 99 -33.16 33.86 22.34
C VAL A 99 -33.26 35.30 22.89
N PRO A 100 -32.79 36.32 22.16
CA PRO A 100 -32.93 37.71 22.58
C PRO A 100 -34.41 38.16 22.52
N TRP A 101 -34.69 39.37 22.98
CA TRP A 101 -35.96 40.03 22.64
C TRP A 101 -36.14 40.08 21.11
N LEU A 102 -37.30 39.66 20.61
CA LEU A 102 -37.65 39.73 19.18
C LEU A 102 -38.77 40.74 18.95
N VAL A 103 -38.58 41.70 18.04
CA VAL A 103 -39.71 42.52 17.56
C VAL A 103 -40.63 41.69 16.66
N GLY A 104 -41.86 42.15 16.45
CA GLY A 104 -42.82 41.41 15.64
C GLY A 104 -42.36 41.20 14.20
N GLY A 105 -42.38 39.95 13.72
CA GLY A 105 -41.85 39.56 12.41
C GLY A 105 -40.33 39.35 12.34
N GLU A 106 -39.60 39.47 13.45
CA GLU A 106 -38.13 39.28 13.50
C GLU A 106 -37.74 37.80 13.62
N SER A 107 -36.68 37.41 12.90
CA SER A 107 -36.03 36.10 13.02
C SER A 107 -34.65 36.24 13.65
N PHE A 108 -34.35 35.43 14.67
CA PHE A 108 -33.02 35.28 15.26
C PHE A 108 -32.35 34.00 14.73
N PRO A 109 -31.44 34.09 13.73
CA PRO A 109 -30.73 32.95 13.20
C PRO A 109 -29.58 32.52 14.10
N PHE A 110 -29.37 31.21 14.21
CA PHE A 110 -28.24 30.60 14.89
C PHE A 110 -27.69 29.43 14.08
N SER A 111 -26.38 29.22 14.16
CA SER A 111 -25.74 27.99 13.68
C SER A 111 -24.71 27.52 14.70
N LEU A 112 -24.77 26.23 15.02
CA LEU A 112 -24.06 25.60 16.13
C LEU A 112 -23.62 24.18 15.75
N SER A 113 -22.61 23.67 16.44
CA SER A 113 -22.14 22.28 16.30
C SER A 113 -22.25 21.53 17.62
N TYR A 114 -22.68 20.27 17.55
CA TYR A 114 -22.91 19.39 18.70
C TYR A 114 -22.30 18.01 18.47
N THR A 115 -22.02 17.28 19.56
CA THR A 115 -21.73 15.84 19.51
C THR A 115 -23.02 15.07 19.76
N VAL A 116 -23.46 14.25 18.81
CA VAL A 116 -24.68 13.41 18.95
C VAL A 116 -24.36 11.98 19.39
N PRO A 117 -25.30 11.29 20.07
CA PRO A 117 -25.21 9.85 20.30
C PRO A 117 -25.15 9.04 19.00
N GLU A 118 -24.49 7.88 19.07
CA GLU A 118 -24.55 6.83 18.04
C GLU A 118 -26.00 6.42 17.75
N GLY A 119 -26.35 6.26 16.47
CA GLY A 119 -27.69 5.88 16.05
C GLY A 119 -28.72 7.02 16.03
N THR A 120 -28.29 8.28 16.14
CA THR A 120 -29.21 9.44 16.09
C THR A 120 -29.85 9.58 14.70
N THR A 121 -31.13 9.23 14.58
CA THR A 121 -31.92 9.33 13.33
C THR A 121 -32.71 10.63 13.19
N LYS A 122 -32.97 11.35 14.28
CA LYS A 122 -33.77 12.58 14.30
C LYS A 122 -33.04 13.66 15.09
N VAL A 123 -33.12 14.91 14.64
CA VAL A 123 -32.82 16.10 15.45
C VAL A 123 -34.08 16.98 15.55
N VAL A 124 -34.37 17.49 16.74
CA VAL A 124 -35.49 18.39 17.02
C VAL A 124 -34.96 19.69 17.60
N VAL A 125 -35.51 20.81 17.16
CA VAL A 125 -35.35 22.13 17.78
C VAL A 125 -36.71 22.56 18.33
N VAL A 126 -36.72 23.08 19.56
CA VAL A 126 -37.93 23.55 20.26
C VAL A 126 -37.70 24.99 20.72
N ALA A 127 -38.57 25.92 20.32
CA ALA A 127 -38.68 27.27 20.85
C ALA A 127 -39.49 27.26 22.16
N ASP A 128 -39.18 28.19 23.06
CA ASP A 128 -39.78 28.36 24.40
C ASP A 128 -39.95 27.04 25.19
N GLU A 129 -38.86 26.23 25.24
CA GLU A 129 -38.84 24.89 25.86
C GLU A 129 -39.39 24.86 27.30
N ASP A 130 -39.27 25.98 28.05
CA ASP A 130 -39.75 26.09 29.43
C ASP A 130 -41.19 26.60 29.59
N GLY A 131 -41.89 26.92 28.49
CA GLY A 131 -43.28 27.40 28.50
C GLY A 131 -43.45 28.72 29.24
N THR A 132 -42.49 29.63 29.05
CA THR A 132 -42.44 30.97 29.63
C THR A 132 -43.54 31.87 29.04
N TYR A 133 -43.78 31.77 27.74
CA TYR A 133 -44.83 32.50 27.04
C TYR A 133 -45.97 31.54 26.65
N PRO A 134 -47.23 31.81 27.05
CA PRO A 134 -48.37 31.15 26.43
C PRO A 134 -48.61 31.80 25.06
N GLU A 135 -48.65 31.00 24.00
CA GLU A 135 -48.64 31.49 22.63
C GLU A 135 -49.95 31.16 21.88
N ASP A 136 -50.09 31.74 20.69
CA ASP A 136 -51.28 31.58 19.85
C ASP A 136 -51.29 30.25 19.06
N ASP A 137 -50.12 29.65 18.81
CA ASP A 137 -49.95 28.45 17.96
C ASP A 137 -48.75 27.57 18.39
N GLU A 138 -48.87 26.96 19.58
CA GLU A 138 -47.88 26.07 20.22
C GLU A 138 -47.41 24.88 19.33
N ASP A 139 -48.12 24.58 18.24
CA ASP A 139 -47.79 23.50 17.30
C ASP A 139 -46.65 23.88 16.31
N ASN A 140 -46.26 25.17 16.21
CA ASN A 140 -45.18 25.62 15.32
C ASN A 140 -43.83 25.90 16.04
N ASN A 141 -43.84 25.86 17.37
CA ASN A 141 -42.68 25.99 18.26
C ASN A 141 -41.65 24.84 18.10
N PHE A 142 -41.93 23.82 17.30
CA PHE A 142 -40.98 22.74 17.03
C PHE A 142 -40.72 22.53 15.53
N ALA A 143 -39.46 22.29 15.19
CA ALA A 143 -39.06 21.77 13.88
C ALA A 143 -38.14 20.56 14.05
N SER A 144 -38.20 19.60 13.12
CA SER A 144 -37.31 18.43 13.15
C SER A 144 -36.80 18.02 11.77
N ILE A 145 -35.62 17.43 11.76
CA ILE A 145 -35.03 16.75 10.60
C ILE A 145 -34.82 15.28 10.95
N ASP A 146 -35.18 14.40 10.02
CA ASP A 146 -34.83 12.98 10.03
C ASP A 146 -33.69 12.73 9.04
N PHE A 147 -32.75 11.86 9.41
CA PHE A 147 -31.64 11.41 8.58
C PHE A 147 -31.92 10.01 8.05
N GLU A 148 -31.75 9.80 6.72
CA GLU A 148 -31.91 8.48 6.09
C GLU A 148 -30.88 7.44 6.58
N ILE A 149 -29.71 7.91 6.99
CA ILE A 149 -28.65 7.13 7.63
C ILE A 149 -28.45 7.72 9.04
N PRO A 150 -28.48 6.93 10.13
CA PRO A 150 -28.29 7.46 11.47
C PRO A 150 -26.90 8.08 11.65
N CYS A 151 -26.82 9.21 12.34
CA CYS A 151 -25.55 9.83 12.68
C CYS A 151 -24.69 8.90 13.54
N ALA A 152 -23.37 8.95 13.33
CA ALA A 152 -22.38 8.07 13.94
C ALA A 152 -22.69 6.56 13.78
N THR A 153 -23.13 6.14 12.59
CA THR A 153 -23.13 4.72 12.20
C THR A 153 -21.76 4.36 11.62
N ASN A 154 -21.02 3.44 12.25
CA ASN A 154 -19.69 2.99 11.77
C ASN A 154 -19.77 2.27 10.41
N GLN A 155 -18.93 2.70 9.46
CA GLN A 155 -18.58 1.95 8.25
C GLN A 155 -17.20 1.28 8.36
N GLN A 156 -17.18 -0.05 8.22
CA GLN A 156 -15.97 -0.86 8.29
C GLN A 156 -14.81 -0.32 7.40
N PRO A 157 -13.55 -0.36 7.89
CA PRO A 157 -12.40 0.18 7.19
C PRO A 157 -12.06 -0.60 5.92
N VAL A 158 -11.45 0.08 4.97
CA VAL A 158 -11.07 -0.48 3.67
C VAL A 158 -9.60 -0.89 3.69
N ALA A 159 -9.36 -2.20 3.73
CA ALA A 159 -8.03 -2.78 3.57
C ALA A 159 -7.60 -2.77 2.09
N SER A 160 -6.60 -1.97 1.75
CA SER A 160 -6.04 -1.85 0.39
C SER A 160 -4.62 -2.37 0.37
N CYS A 161 -4.35 -3.43 -0.42
CA CYS A 161 -3.04 -4.07 -0.49
C CYS A 161 -2.44 -4.02 -1.91
N GLN A 162 -1.11 -3.91 -1.98
CA GLN A 162 -0.30 -4.05 -3.19
C GLN A 162 0.88 -4.99 -2.94
N SER A 163 1.30 -5.74 -3.97
CA SER A 163 2.55 -6.51 -3.90
C SER A 163 3.73 -5.61 -4.28
N VAL A 164 4.83 -5.71 -3.54
CA VAL A 164 5.99 -4.82 -3.64
C VAL A 164 7.28 -5.60 -3.79
N THR A 165 8.18 -5.10 -4.63
CA THR A 165 9.53 -5.64 -4.81
C THR A 165 10.55 -4.60 -4.37
N VAL A 166 11.48 -4.99 -3.50
CA VAL A 166 12.53 -4.12 -2.96
C VAL A 166 13.91 -4.78 -3.11
N PRO A 167 14.98 -3.99 -3.30
CA PRO A 167 16.34 -4.52 -3.25
C PRO A 167 16.70 -4.95 -1.83
N ALA A 168 17.56 -5.95 -1.72
CA ALA A 168 18.17 -6.37 -0.47
C ALA A 168 19.24 -5.38 0.03
N ASP A 169 19.42 -5.30 1.33
CA ASP A 169 20.51 -4.59 2.00
C ASP A 169 21.74 -5.50 2.22
N ALA A 170 22.77 -4.97 2.90
CA ALA A 170 24.00 -5.70 3.22
C ALA A 170 23.82 -6.84 4.25
N ALA A 171 22.64 -6.96 4.89
CA ALA A 171 22.24 -8.09 5.72
C ALA A 171 21.31 -9.06 4.97
N CYS A 172 21.10 -8.82 3.66
CA CYS A 172 20.25 -9.59 2.74
C CYS A 172 18.77 -9.54 3.10
N GLN A 173 18.34 -8.38 3.58
CA GLN A 173 16.98 -8.11 4.00
C GLN A 173 16.40 -6.87 3.32
N GLY A 174 15.07 -6.75 3.29
CA GLY A 174 14.36 -5.60 2.73
C GLY A 174 13.15 -5.23 3.56
N SER A 175 12.95 -3.93 3.80
CA SER A 175 11.78 -3.40 4.49
C SER A 175 10.78 -2.81 3.48
N ALA A 176 9.52 -3.24 3.55
CA ALA A 176 8.46 -2.76 2.68
C ALA A 176 7.10 -2.79 3.40
N SER A 177 6.18 -1.91 3.00
CA SER A 177 4.76 -1.98 3.34
C SER A 177 3.98 -2.55 2.16
N ILE A 178 2.99 -3.41 2.42
CA ILE A 178 2.00 -3.84 1.42
C ILE A 178 0.77 -2.92 1.39
N ASP A 179 0.67 -1.95 2.31
CA ASP A 179 -0.43 -0.99 2.31
C ASP A 179 -0.45 -0.16 1.01
N ASN A 180 -1.65 0.02 0.46
CA ASN A 180 -1.92 0.73 -0.77
C ASN A 180 -3.00 1.81 -0.55
N GLY A 181 -2.85 2.57 0.52
CA GLY A 181 -3.78 3.63 0.90
C GLY A 181 -5.06 3.10 1.54
N SER A 182 -4.92 2.19 2.51
CA SER A 182 -6.03 1.76 3.37
C SER A 182 -6.60 2.94 4.15
N PHE A 183 -7.92 2.97 4.37
CA PHE A 183 -8.59 4.11 4.98
C PHE A 183 -9.85 3.72 5.78
N ASP A 184 -10.26 4.64 6.64
CA ASP A 184 -11.53 4.65 7.35
C ASP A 184 -12.52 5.56 6.57
N PRO A 185 -13.71 5.06 6.14
CA PRO A 185 -14.66 5.84 5.35
C PRO A 185 -15.32 7.03 6.09
N ASP A 186 -15.44 7.00 7.42
CA ASP A 186 -16.12 8.05 8.19
C ASP A 186 -15.36 8.56 9.42
N GLY A 187 -14.30 7.87 9.85
CA GLY A 187 -13.44 8.25 10.96
C GLY A 187 -14.01 7.87 12.33
N PHE A 188 -14.98 6.95 12.41
CA PHE A 188 -15.73 6.62 13.61
C PHE A 188 -15.78 5.09 13.90
N PRO A 189 -15.57 4.64 15.15
CA PRO A 189 -15.35 5.43 16.37
C PRO A 189 -13.93 5.98 16.55
N GLY A 190 -12.97 5.43 15.80
CA GLY A 190 -11.55 5.76 15.90
C GLY A 190 -10.84 5.11 17.11
N PRO A 191 -9.50 5.11 17.12
CA PRO A 191 -8.62 5.60 16.07
C PRO A 191 -8.40 4.57 14.95
N PHE A 192 -8.37 5.02 13.70
CA PHE A 192 -7.93 4.18 12.58
C PHE A 192 -6.49 3.69 12.79
N SER A 193 -6.26 2.41 12.51
CA SER A 193 -4.97 1.74 12.72
C SER A 193 -4.69 0.70 11.63
N VAL A 194 -3.40 0.51 11.33
CA VAL A 194 -2.88 -0.41 10.30
C VAL A 194 -1.75 -1.25 10.89
N ALA A 195 -1.81 -2.56 10.71
CA ALA A 195 -0.81 -3.51 11.18
C ALA A 195 -0.47 -4.54 10.09
N GLN A 196 0.82 -4.85 9.91
CA GLN A 196 1.31 -5.79 8.89
C GLN A 196 1.97 -7.00 9.56
N SER A 197 1.63 -8.21 9.11
CA SER A 197 2.12 -9.47 9.67
C SER A 197 2.52 -10.48 8.57
N PRO A 198 3.69 -11.15 8.67
CA PRO A 198 4.77 -10.87 9.62
C PRO A 198 5.35 -9.47 9.38
N ALA A 199 5.86 -8.83 10.42
CA ALA A 199 6.53 -7.53 10.30
C ALA A 199 7.88 -7.69 9.60
N GLY A 200 8.32 -6.65 8.88
CA GLY A 200 9.67 -6.59 8.31
C GLY A 200 10.75 -6.37 9.36
N PRO A 201 12.04 -6.47 8.98
CA PRO A 201 12.53 -6.65 7.62
C PRO A 201 12.39 -8.11 7.12
N TYR A 202 12.21 -8.27 5.81
CA TYR A 202 12.01 -9.56 5.15
C TYR A 202 13.33 -10.08 4.57
N GLY A 203 13.56 -11.40 4.59
CA GLY A 203 14.68 -12.01 3.88
C GLY A 203 14.44 -12.17 2.37
N LEU A 204 15.47 -12.58 1.63
CA LEU A 204 15.40 -12.83 0.18
C LEU A 204 14.25 -13.75 -0.26
N GLY A 205 13.75 -13.49 -1.46
CA GLY A 205 12.61 -14.18 -2.06
C GLY A 205 11.27 -13.53 -1.71
N THR A 206 10.19 -14.28 -1.86
CA THR A 206 8.82 -13.75 -1.68
C THR A 206 8.23 -14.18 -0.33
N THR A 207 7.94 -13.22 0.53
CA THR A 207 7.14 -13.39 1.75
C THR A 207 5.71 -12.92 1.50
N SER A 208 4.72 -13.77 1.77
CA SER A 208 3.31 -13.35 1.82
C SER A 208 3.05 -12.63 3.15
N ALA A 209 2.52 -11.42 3.07
CA ALA A 209 2.12 -10.62 4.23
C ALA A 209 0.62 -10.37 4.23
N GLN A 210 0.06 -10.23 5.43
CA GLN A 210 -1.31 -9.81 5.68
C GLN A 210 -1.30 -8.40 6.30
N LEU A 211 -2.17 -7.54 5.77
CA LEU A 211 -2.51 -6.27 6.36
C LEU A 211 -3.82 -6.43 7.14
N LEU A 212 -3.83 -5.97 8.38
CA LEU A 212 -5.00 -5.83 9.23
C LEU A 212 -5.21 -4.34 9.47
N VAL A 213 -6.42 -3.86 9.21
CA VAL A 213 -6.81 -2.47 9.50
C VAL A 213 -8.03 -2.46 10.42
N SER A 214 -8.14 -1.46 11.28
CA SER A 214 -9.24 -1.32 12.23
C SER A 214 -9.63 0.13 12.46
N ASP A 215 -10.93 0.40 12.58
CA ASP A 215 -11.51 1.67 12.99
C ASP A 215 -11.58 1.83 14.53
N GLY A 216 -11.23 0.80 15.31
CA GLY A 216 -11.35 0.75 16.77
C GLY A 216 -12.48 -0.16 17.29
N ALA A 217 -13.46 -0.51 16.45
CA ALA A 217 -14.56 -1.42 16.74
C ALA A 217 -14.71 -2.56 15.70
N ALA A 218 -14.50 -2.30 14.41
CA ALA A 218 -14.47 -3.32 13.37
C ALA A 218 -13.07 -3.44 12.71
N THR A 219 -12.91 -4.45 11.86
CA THR A 219 -11.62 -4.79 11.21
C THR A 219 -11.81 -5.26 9.78
N SER A 220 -10.81 -5.01 8.95
CA SER A 220 -10.73 -5.51 7.58
C SER A 220 -9.32 -6.03 7.28
N THR A 221 -9.19 -6.97 6.35
CA THR A 221 -7.89 -7.58 6.02
C THR A 221 -7.69 -7.77 4.52
N CYS A 222 -6.45 -7.62 4.08
CA CYS A 222 -6.01 -8.01 2.74
C CYS A 222 -4.62 -8.66 2.82
N SER A 223 -4.20 -9.31 1.73
CA SER A 223 -2.88 -9.94 1.65
C SER A 223 -2.20 -9.65 0.33
N ALA A 224 -0.88 -9.50 0.37
CA ALA A 224 -0.04 -9.29 -0.79
C ALA A 224 1.40 -9.72 -0.51
N ASN A 225 2.21 -9.78 -1.56
CA ASN A 225 3.57 -10.32 -1.50
C ASN A 225 4.61 -9.21 -1.37
N VAL A 226 5.51 -9.33 -0.40
CA VAL A 226 6.79 -8.61 -0.39
C VAL A 226 7.84 -9.52 -1.04
N THR A 227 8.52 -9.03 -2.07
CA THR A 227 9.63 -9.76 -2.70
C THR A 227 10.92 -8.98 -2.50
N VAL A 228 11.88 -9.56 -1.77
CA VAL A 228 13.22 -9.00 -1.61
C VAL A 228 14.14 -9.65 -2.63
N VAL A 229 14.71 -8.84 -3.52
CA VAL A 229 15.63 -9.28 -4.58
C VAL A 229 17.05 -8.82 -4.28
N ASP A 230 18.01 -9.72 -4.38
CA ASP A 230 19.41 -9.34 -4.34
C ASP A 230 19.83 -8.74 -5.70
N VAL A 231 20.42 -7.55 -5.63
CA VAL A 231 20.90 -6.75 -6.77
C VAL A 231 22.39 -6.41 -6.65
N SER A 232 23.08 -7.08 -5.72
CA SER A 232 24.50 -6.89 -5.42
C SER A 232 25.33 -7.72 -6.40
N ALA A 233 26.42 -7.17 -6.92
CA ALA A 233 27.33 -7.94 -7.76
C ALA A 233 28.40 -8.65 -6.91
N PRO A 234 28.72 -9.92 -7.17
CA PRO A 234 29.68 -10.68 -6.38
C PRO A 234 31.08 -10.08 -6.49
N THR A 235 31.84 -10.07 -5.40
CA THR A 235 33.25 -9.67 -5.42
C THR A 235 34.10 -10.83 -5.98
N PRO A 236 34.81 -10.67 -7.11
CA PRO A 236 35.66 -11.71 -7.65
C PRO A 236 36.82 -12.06 -6.71
N GLY A 237 37.21 -13.34 -6.68
CA GLY A 237 38.24 -13.83 -5.78
C GLY A 237 39.64 -13.35 -6.14
N ALA A 238 40.47 -13.17 -5.11
CA ALA A 238 41.85 -12.72 -5.25
C ALA A 238 42.68 -13.71 -6.10
N ASN A 239 43.62 -13.16 -6.89
CA ASN A 239 44.61 -13.92 -7.63
C ASN A 239 45.47 -14.79 -6.70
N ARG A 240 45.60 -16.09 -7.00
CA ARG A 240 46.47 -17.02 -6.25
C ARG A 240 47.95 -16.86 -6.60
N GLY A 241 48.28 -16.21 -7.72
CA GLY A 241 49.65 -16.04 -8.19
C GLY A 241 50.30 -17.36 -8.61
N LEU A 242 49.55 -18.18 -9.36
CA LEU A 242 49.99 -19.52 -9.77
C LEU A 242 51.29 -19.45 -10.59
N VAL A 243 52.27 -20.27 -10.24
CA VAL A 243 53.55 -20.39 -10.98
C VAL A 243 53.67 -21.78 -11.58
N ILE A 244 53.68 -21.86 -12.91
CA ILE A 244 54.00 -23.09 -13.64
C ILE A 244 55.52 -23.20 -13.69
N GLN A 245 56.06 -24.31 -13.20
CA GLN A 245 57.48 -24.65 -13.36
C GLN A 245 57.65 -25.45 -14.67
N PRO A 246 58.56 -25.06 -15.58
CA PRO A 246 58.79 -25.81 -16.82
C PRO A 246 59.29 -27.23 -16.54
N VAL A 247 58.54 -28.24 -16.99
CA VAL A 247 58.93 -29.67 -16.91
C VAL A 247 59.33 -30.17 -18.29
N LEU A 248 60.37 -30.99 -18.35
CA LEU A 248 60.88 -31.53 -19.61
C LEU A 248 59.82 -32.45 -20.26
N GLY A 249 59.27 -32.02 -21.41
CA GLY A 249 58.26 -32.79 -22.17
C GLY A 249 56.79 -32.44 -21.86
N SER A 250 56.51 -31.41 -21.05
CA SER A 250 55.15 -30.86 -20.94
C SER A 250 54.98 -29.65 -21.87
N ASP A 251 54.45 -29.84 -23.07
CA ASP A 251 54.17 -28.72 -24.00
C ASP A 251 53.08 -27.77 -23.47
N TYR A 252 52.11 -28.30 -22.70
CA TYR A 252 50.99 -27.53 -22.14
C TYR A 252 50.65 -28.00 -20.73
N VAL A 253 50.20 -27.06 -19.90
CA VAL A 253 49.56 -27.29 -18.60
C VAL A 253 48.10 -26.85 -18.70
N LEU A 254 47.17 -27.72 -18.30
CA LEU A 254 45.77 -27.35 -18.09
C LEU A 254 45.65 -26.59 -16.77
N VAL A 255 45.17 -25.35 -16.81
CA VAL A 255 44.92 -24.53 -15.63
C VAL A 255 43.42 -24.33 -15.42
N PRO A 256 42.82 -24.97 -14.40
CA PRO A 256 41.51 -24.63 -13.88
C PRO A 256 41.45 -23.19 -13.39
N LEU A 257 40.29 -22.54 -13.54
CA LEU A 257 40.11 -21.18 -13.02
C LEU A 257 40.24 -21.13 -11.49
N SER A 258 39.82 -22.19 -10.78
CA SER A 258 39.99 -22.34 -9.33
C SER A 258 41.44 -22.49 -8.84
N ASP A 259 42.40 -22.84 -9.70
CA ASP A 259 43.84 -22.85 -9.40
C ASP A 259 44.50 -21.48 -9.67
N CYS A 260 43.89 -20.64 -10.49
CA CYS A 260 44.33 -19.28 -10.80
C CYS A 260 43.78 -18.24 -9.81
N ALA A 261 42.52 -18.37 -9.40
CA ALA A 261 41.83 -17.45 -8.48
C ALA A 261 41.25 -18.16 -7.25
N MET A 262 41.15 -17.43 -6.15
CA MET A 262 40.34 -17.81 -5.00
C MET A 262 38.85 -17.82 -5.37
N PRO A 263 37.97 -18.50 -4.60
CA PRO A 263 36.53 -18.33 -4.72
C PRO A 263 36.11 -16.85 -4.65
N ALA A 264 35.04 -16.51 -5.36
CA ALA A 264 34.41 -15.20 -5.24
C ALA A 264 33.50 -15.16 -4.00
N VAL A 265 33.15 -13.97 -3.54
CA VAL A 265 32.26 -13.79 -2.37
C VAL A 265 31.18 -12.77 -2.69
N ASP A 266 29.93 -13.15 -2.44
CA ASP A 266 28.78 -12.27 -2.50
C ASP A 266 28.20 -12.04 -1.09
N ASN A 267 27.58 -10.88 -0.83
CA ASN A 267 26.97 -10.61 0.47
C ASN A 267 25.77 -11.51 0.78
N CYS A 268 25.05 -12.00 -0.23
CA CYS A 268 23.84 -12.82 -0.08
C CYS A 268 23.97 -14.24 -0.63
N GLY A 269 24.80 -14.45 -1.65
CA GLY A 269 25.19 -15.77 -2.15
C GLY A 269 26.27 -16.46 -1.31
N GLY A 270 27.03 -15.73 -0.48
CA GLY A 270 28.15 -16.26 0.28
C GLY A 270 29.36 -16.59 -0.61
N GLU A 271 30.07 -17.68 -0.31
CA GLU A 271 31.22 -18.10 -1.13
C GLU A 271 30.76 -18.77 -2.44
N LEU A 272 31.16 -18.19 -3.57
CA LEU A 272 30.83 -18.64 -4.92
C LEU A 272 32.04 -19.37 -5.55
N GLY A 273 32.05 -20.69 -5.42
CA GLY A 273 33.07 -21.56 -6.02
C GLY A 273 33.10 -21.47 -7.56
N LEU A 274 34.23 -21.02 -8.12
CA LEU A 274 34.38 -20.63 -9.53
C LEU A 274 34.00 -21.74 -10.53
N GLU A 275 34.25 -23.01 -10.19
CA GLU A 275 33.85 -24.16 -11.01
C GLU A 275 32.34 -24.22 -11.28
N ALA A 276 31.51 -23.69 -10.39
CA ALA A 276 30.08 -23.48 -10.62
C ALA A 276 29.80 -22.07 -11.19
N SER A 277 30.19 -21.02 -10.46
CA SER A 277 29.73 -19.64 -10.65
C SER A 277 30.40 -18.85 -11.77
N ALA A 278 31.59 -19.26 -12.24
CA ALA A 278 32.44 -18.43 -13.09
C ALA A 278 32.74 -19.02 -14.46
N SER A 279 33.10 -18.18 -15.42
CA SER A 279 33.56 -18.58 -16.75
C SER A 279 34.63 -17.64 -17.31
N ILE A 280 35.65 -18.22 -17.94
CA ILE A 280 36.74 -17.47 -18.57
C ILE A 280 36.20 -16.73 -19.80
N ILE A 281 36.31 -15.41 -19.82
CA ILE A 281 36.00 -14.54 -20.97
C ILE A 281 37.15 -14.62 -21.98
N ARG A 282 38.40 -14.53 -21.51
CA ARG A 282 39.61 -14.60 -22.33
C ARG A 282 40.82 -14.92 -21.47
N VAL A 283 41.87 -15.44 -22.09
CA VAL A 283 43.22 -15.44 -21.54
C VAL A 283 44.11 -14.67 -22.50
N THR A 284 44.99 -13.84 -21.95
CA THR A 284 46.01 -13.07 -22.67
C THR A 284 47.39 -13.56 -22.27
N SER A 285 48.38 -13.38 -23.16
CA SER A 285 49.80 -13.65 -22.98
C SER A 285 50.59 -12.39 -23.33
N ASP A 286 51.64 -12.10 -22.57
CA ASP A 286 52.60 -11.03 -22.88
C ASP A 286 53.73 -11.46 -23.84
N GLU A 287 53.81 -12.76 -24.15
CA GLU A 287 54.62 -13.30 -25.25
C GLU A 287 53.75 -13.63 -26.48
N SER A 288 54.37 -13.66 -27.67
CA SER A 288 53.70 -14.01 -28.93
C SER A 288 53.41 -15.51 -29.06
N ASN A 289 52.35 -15.83 -29.81
CA ASN A 289 51.90 -17.20 -30.10
C ASN A 289 52.93 -18.06 -30.86
N ASP A 290 53.95 -17.44 -31.44
CA ASP A 290 55.06 -18.08 -32.17
C ASP A 290 56.41 -17.98 -31.44
N ALA A 291 56.41 -17.61 -30.15
CA ALA A 291 57.64 -17.40 -29.38
C ALA A 291 58.49 -18.67 -29.27
N LEU A 292 59.74 -18.56 -29.75
CA LEU A 292 60.76 -19.60 -29.72
C LEU A 292 61.12 -19.97 -28.27
N SER A 293 61.05 -21.25 -27.92
CA SER A 293 61.42 -21.75 -26.59
C SER A 293 62.58 -22.73 -26.62
N LEU A 294 63.14 -23.01 -25.44
CA LEU A 294 64.22 -23.98 -25.26
C LEU A 294 63.77 -25.44 -25.45
N LEU A 295 62.48 -25.70 -25.19
CA LEU A 295 61.90 -27.03 -25.32
C LEU A 295 61.39 -27.29 -26.75
N ARG A 296 61.04 -26.24 -27.50
CA ARG A 296 60.38 -26.37 -28.80
C ARG A 296 60.73 -25.22 -29.77
N LEU A 297 61.20 -25.60 -30.96
CA LEU A 297 61.63 -24.68 -32.03
C LEU A 297 60.51 -23.79 -32.60
N LEU A 298 59.24 -24.25 -32.57
CA LEU A 298 58.06 -23.44 -32.88
C LEU A 298 56.82 -24.12 -32.32
N ALA A 299 56.00 -23.36 -31.59
CA ALA A 299 54.64 -23.72 -31.23
C ALA A 299 53.67 -22.72 -31.88
N CYS A 300 52.41 -23.14 -31.98
CA CYS A 300 51.27 -22.33 -32.40
C CYS A 300 50.08 -22.80 -31.55
N ASP A 301 49.21 -21.86 -31.16
CA ASP A 301 48.09 -22.02 -30.23
C ASP A 301 48.47 -22.01 -28.73
N ASP A 302 49.27 -21.03 -28.30
CA ASP A 302 49.79 -20.82 -26.94
C ASP A 302 48.75 -20.77 -25.81
N ILE A 303 47.47 -20.69 -26.16
CA ILE A 303 46.30 -20.67 -25.28
C ILE A 303 45.17 -21.48 -25.94
N LYS A 304 44.65 -22.50 -25.25
CA LYS A 304 43.44 -23.24 -25.66
C LYS A 304 42.42 -23.24 -24.52
N LEU A 305 41.39 -22.40 -24.64
CA LEU A 305 40.27 -22.39 -23.69
C LEU A 305 39.46 -23.69 -23.82
N THR A 306 39.02 -24.29 -22.71
CA THR A 306 38.11 -25.44 -22.78
C THR A 306 36.70 -25.02 -23.22
N PRO A 307 35.92 -25.91 -23.86
CA PRO A 307 34.58 -25.56 -24.37
C PRO A 307 33.59 -25.11 -23.29
N ASP A 308 33.75 -25.59 -22.05
CA ASP A 308 32.99 -25.19 -20.86
C ASP A 308 33.44 -23.83 -20.27
N ARG A 309 34.58 -23.30 -20.75
CA ARG A 309 35.23 -22.07 -20.29
C ARG A 309 35.60 -22.08 -18.80
N LYS A 310 35.80 -23.26 -18.21
CA LYS A 310 36.26 -23.44 -16.81
C LYS A 310 37.78 -23.50 -16.66
N SER A 311 38.50 -23.80 -17.74
CA SER A 311 39.97 -23.90 -17.74
C SER A 311 40.59 -23.45 -19.06
N ALA A 312 41.91 -23.32 -19.07
CA ALA A 312 42.68 -23.12 -20.30
C ALA A 312 43.94 -23.99 -20.28
N MET A 313 44.26 -24.63 -21.41
CA MET A 313 45.62 -25.13 -21.64
C MET A 313 46.50 -23.95 -22.03
N VAL A 314 47.60 -23.77 -21.30
CA VAL A 314 48.62 -22.76 -21.54
C VAL A 314 49.99 -23.43 -21.64
N ARG A 315 50.96 -22.84 -22.35
CA ARG A 315 52.30 -23.41 -22.49
C ARG A 315 53.04 -23.46 -21.15
N ALA A 316 53.85 -24.49 -20.97
CA ALA A 316 54.62 -24.70 -19.74
C ALA A 316 55.94 -23.92 -19.71
N GLU A 317 56.30 -23.27 -20.82
CA GLU A 317 57.57 -22.60 -21.01
C GLU A 317 57.45 -21.18 -21.59
N ALA A 318 58.45 -20.35 -21.31
CA ALA A 318 58.57 -18.97 -21.78
C ALA A 318 59.58 -18.84 -22.94
N ALA A 319 59.65 -17.66 -23.56
CA ALA A 319 60.56 -17.36 -24.65
C ALA A 319 62.03 -17.48 -24.22
N LEU A 320 62.87 -18.05 -25.11
CA LEU A 320 64.30 -18.32 -24.89
C LEU A 320 65.10 -17.12 -24.35
N LEU A 321 64.78 -15.90 -24.79
CA LEU A 321 65.44 -14.65 -24.38
C LEU A 321 64.50 -13.69 -23.61
N GLY A 322 63.38 -14.21 -23.11
CA GLY A 322 62.35 -13.44 -22.41
C GLY A 322 62.63 -13.21 -20.92
N ASN A 323 61.81 -12.36 -20.31
CA ASN A 323 61.72 -12.09 -18.88
C ASN A 323 60.79 -13.07 -18.13
N GLY A 324 60.31 -14.12 -18.80
CA GLY A 324 59.33 -15.07 -18.28
C GLY A 324 57.91 -14.62 -18.62
N ARG A 325 57.06 -15.59 -18.99
CA ARG A 325 55.71 -15.35 -19.53
C ARG A 325 54.69 -15.12 -18.43
N VAL A 326 53.78 -14.17 -18.64
CA VAL A 326 52.60 -13.94 -17.81
C VAL A 326 51.33 -14.13 -18.63
N TYR A 327 50.50 -15.08 -18.19
CA TYR A 327 49.14 -15.22 -18.66
C TYR A 327 48.18 -14.48 -17.73
N ASN A 328 47.35 -13.57 -18.27
CA ASN A 328 46.26 -12.95 -17.51
C ASN A 328 44.92 -13.53 -17.95
N PHE A 329 44.26 -14.21 -17.02
CA PHE A 329 42.92 -14.79 -17.18
C PHE A 329 41.89 -13.72 -16.80
N THR A 330 41.00 -13.37 -17.73
CA THR A 330 39.83 -12.51 -17.47
C THR A 330 38.60 -13.40 -17.40
N TYR A 331 37.83 -13.33 -16.32
CA TYR A 331 36.67 -14.20 -16.08
C TYR A 331 35.46 -13.43 -15.58
N SER A 332 34.26 -13.89 -15.94
CA SER A 332 33.01 -13.44 -15.32
C SER A 332 32.68 -14.34 -14.13
N VAL A 333 32.13 -13.78 -13.06
CA VAL A 333 31.46 -14.50 -11.97
C VAL A 333 30.00 -14.08 -11.97
N LYS A 334 29.10 -15.05 -11.81
CA LYS A 334 27.66 -14.84 -11.68
C LYS A 334 27.12 -15.55 -10.45
N ASP A 335 26.30 -14.86 -9.67
CA ASP A 335 25.57 -15.40 -8.52
C ASP A 335 24.25 -16.11 -8.93
N VAL A 336 23.46 -16.50 -7.94
CA VAL A 336 22.15 -17.17 -8.13
C VAL A 336 21.01 -16.21 -8.46
N SER A 337 21.11 -14.94 -8.08
CA SER A 337 20.12 -13.87 -8.27
C SER A 337 20.12 -13.38 -9.72
N GLY A 338 21.29 -13.37 -10.35
CA GLY A 338 21.50 -13.00 -11.73
C GLY A 338 22.61 -11.96 -11.94
N ASN A 339 23.14 -11.35 -10.87
CA ASN A 339 24.11 -10.28 -10.96
C ASN A 339 25.49 -10.85 -11.35
N SER A 340 26.43 -9.99 -11.77
CA SER A 340 27.71 -10.45 -12.32
C SER A 340 28.83 -9.42 -12.20
N ALA A 341 30.05 -9.92 -12.04
CA ALA A 341 31.27 -9.12 -11.96
C ALA A 341 32.41 -9.75 -12.77
N ILE A 342 33.38 -8.93 -13.19
CA ILE A 342 34.56 -9.39 -13.95
C ILE A 342 35.77 -9.43 -13.02
N GLY A 343 36.36 -10.62 -12.87
CA GLY A 343 37.61 -10.84 -12.15
C GLY A 343 38.80 -11.04 -13.08
N THR A 344 40.00 -10.89 -12.51
CA THR A 344 41.25 -11.28 -13.15
C THR A 344 42.16 -12.05 -12.20
N CYS A 345 42.94 -12.98 -12.75
CA CYS A 345 44.04 -13.64 -12.06
C CYS A 345 45.19 -13.88 -13.06
N ASN A 346 46.40 -14.16 -12.56
CA ASN A 346 47.53 -14.41 -13.44
C ASN A 346 48.31 -15.67 -13.09
N VAL A 347 48.86 -16.26 -14.16
CA VAL A 347 49.64 -17.48 -14.14
C VAL A 347 51.00 -17.16 -14.75
N LYS A 348 52.07 -17.53 -14.06
CA LYS A 348 53.44 -17.14 -14.40
C LYS A 348 54.29 -18.34 -14.79
N VAL A 349 55.07 -18.19 -15.85
CA VAL A 349 56.08 -19.16 -16.27
C VAL A 349 57.46 -18.50 -16.16
N PRO A 350 58.30 -18.88 -15.20
CA PRO A 350 59.62 -18.27 -15.02
C PRO A 350 60.51 -18.39 -16.28
N ALA A 351 61.40 -17.42 -16.46
CA ALA A 351 62.50 -17.55 -17.42
C ALA A 351 63.47 -18.67 -16.99
N LEU A 352 64.29 -19.20 -17.93
CA LEU A 352 65.23 -20.29 -17.64
C LEU A 352 66.16 -20.00 -16.44
N LEU A 353 66.52 -18.74 -16.23
CA LEU A 353 67.38 -18.29 -15.12
C LEU A 353 66.63 -18.14 -13.78
N ALA A 354 65.44 -18.73 -13.65
CA ALA A 354 64.55 -18.71 -12.48
C ALA A 354 64.07 -17.32 -12.01
N SER A 355 64.25 -16.27 -12.83
CA SER A 355 63.65 -14.96 -12.61
C SER A 355 62.12 -15.04 -12.60
N PRO A 356 61.42 -14.37 -11.66
CA PRO A 356 59.96 -14.27 -11.70
C PRO A 356 59.49 -13.59 -12.99
N ALA A 357 58.44 -14.14 -13.62
CA ALA A 357 57.87 -13.56 -14.83
C ALA A 357 57.36 -12.13 -14.61
N ILE A 358 57.68 -11.23 -15.54
CA ILE A 358 57.31 -9.81 -15.50
C ILE A 358 56.33 -9.53 -16.63
N ASP A 359 55.11 -9.15 -16.27
CA ASP A 359 54.04 -8.84 -17.22
C ASP A 359 54.45 -7.69 -18.12
N SER A 360 54.66 -8.00 -19.39
CA SER A 360 55.16 -7.06 -20.40
C SER A 360 54.04 -6.38 -21.18
N GLY A 361 52.77 -6.65 -20.84
CA GLY A 361 51.59 -6.18 -21.56
C GLY A 361 51.17 -7.12 -22.69
N VAL A 362 49.87 -7.13 -23.00
CA VAL A 362 49.25 -8.14 -23.89
C VAL A 362 49.82 -8.10 -25.32
N VAL A 363 50.41 -9.22 -25.74
CA VAL A 363 50.85 -9.48 -27.13
C VAL A 363 49.93 -10.47 -27.83
N TYR A 364 49.50 -11.53 -27.15
CA TYR A 364 48.57 -12.54 -27.69
C TYR A 364 47.32 -12.70 -26.82
N CYS A 365 46.19 -13.07 -27.42
CA CYS A 365 44.91 -13.27 -26.74
C CYS A 365 44.05 -14.33 -27.42
N GLN A 366 43.41 -15.17 -26.61
CA GLN A 366 42.42 -16.14 -27.04
C GLN A 366 41.17 -16.06 -26.15
N GLY A 367 40.00 -16.21 -26.77
CA GLY A 367 38.69 -15.95 -26.16
C GLY A 367 38.09 -14.64 -26.65
N ASP A 368 37.12 -14.12 -25.91
CA ASP A 368 36.23 -13.03 -26.31
C ASP A 368 36.73 -11.67 -25.84
N ASP A 369 36.26 -10.59 -26.47
CA ASP A 369 36.67 -9.20 -26.19
C ASP A 369 38.20 -8.98 -26.12
N CYS A 370 38.97 -9.71 -26.93
CA CYS A 370 40.42 -9.58 -26.98
C CYS A 370 40.86 -8.16 -27.42
N PRO A 371 41.90 -7.57 -26.79
CA PRO A 371 42.43 -6.27 -27.19
C PRO A 371 42.77 -6.19 -28.68
N SER A 372 42.50 -5.05 -29.31
CA SER A 372 42.77 -4.81 -30.73
C SER A 372 44.23 -5.13 -31.09
N GLY A 373 44.43 -6.04 -32.05
CA GLY A 373 45.75 -6.49 -32.49
C GLY A 373 46.35 -7.68 -31.72
N SER A 374 45.71 -8.18 -30.65
CA SER A 374 46.23 -9.32 -29.87
C SER A 374 45.82 -10.71 -30.40
N ARG A 375 44.90 -10.81 -31.37
CA ARG A 375 44.44 -12.09 -31.94
C ARG A 375 45.30 -12.63 -33.10
N PHE A 376 46.44 -12.01 -33.42
CA PHE A 376 47.29 -12.52 -34.50
C PHE A 376 48.03 -13.80 -34.05
N PRO A 377 48.11 -14.85 -34.89
CA PRO A 377 48.78 -16.10 -34.53
C PRO A 377 50.32 -16.01 -34.48
N GLY A 378 50.90 -14.81 -34.61
CA GLY A 378 52.33 -14.66 -34.86
C GLY A 378 52.68 -14.78 -36.36
N LEU A 379 53.86 -14.33 -36.73
CA LEU A 379 54.30 -14.29 -38.13
C LEU A 379 54.64 -15.71 -38.61
N LEU A 380 55.31 -16.51 -37.78
CA LEU A 380 55.77 -17.86 -38.16
C LEU A 380 54.60 -18.84 -38.30
N CYS A 381 53.59 -18.75 -37.44
CA CYS A 381 52.37 -19.57 -37.54
C CYS A 381 51.42 -19.15 -38.67
N SER A 382 51.63 -17.97 -39.29
CA SER A 382 50.91 -17.56 -40.51
C SER A 382 51.52 -18.14 -41.80
N LEU A 383 52.61 -18.92 -41.68
CA LEU A 383 53.36 -19.55 -42.76
C LEU A 383 53.29 -21.09 -42.71
N LEU A 384 52.39 -21.65 -41.88
CA LEU A 384 52.14 -23.08 -41.68
C LEU A 384 50.67 -23.44 -41.96
#